data_AF-A0A3M0XR15-F1
#
_entry.id   AF-A0A3M0XR15-F1
#
_cell.length_a   1.000
_cell.length_b   1.000
_cell.length_c   1.000
_cell.angle_alpha   90.00
_cell.angle_beta   90.00
_cell.angle_gamma   90.00
#
_symmetry.space_group_name_H-M   'P 1'
#
loop_
_entity.id
_entity.type
_entity.pdbx_description
1 polymer ?
#
loop_
_entity_poly.entity_id
_entity_poly.type
_entity_poly.pdbx_seq_one_letter_code
_entity_poly.pdbx_strand_id
1 'polypeptide(L)'
;TRCLSHGVTPLQSNKTTIKAAIDELTSPTGTTNIPQGLAWAWRVLVNDAPFDEATDNPQGRRTQAIILLTDGENYGGVGDGYKTQFGKGSAAQNGGANQRLLDVASTIKAQGILVYTIQFGEMSDDLEALLKAVASGPDAPFYQKAPSREALEQVFREVANDLSQLRVSR
;
A
#
# COMPACT_ATOMS: atom_id res chain seq x y z
N THR A 1 10.80 -5.08 -23.10
CA THR A 1 11.01 -5.37 -21.68
C THR A 1 10.21 -6.60 -21.32
N ARG A 2 10.85 -7.63 -20.76
CA ARG A 2 10.13 -8.83 -20.27
C ARG A 2 9.29 -8.38 -19.06
N CYS A 3 8.00 -8.69 -19.04
CA CYS A 3 7.16 -8.41 -17.87
C CYS A 3 7.78 -9.07 -16.63
N LEU A 4 7.67 -8.42 -15.47
CA LEU A 4 7.93 -9.08 -14.20
C LEU A 4 7.09 -10.37 -14.17
N SER A 5 7.73 -11.52 -13.93
CA SER A 5 7.08 -12.84 -13.88
C SER A 5 6.22 -13.03 -12.63
N HIS A 6 6.20 -12.02 -11.74
CA HIS A 6 5.58 -12.09 -10.43
C HIS A 6 4.39 -11.14 -10.42
N GLY A 7 3.20 -11.70 -10.27
CA GLY A 7 1.95 -10.97 -10.14
C GLY A 7 1.60 -10.69 -8.68
N VAL A 8 0.48 -10.01 -8.47
CA VAL A 8 -0.10 -9.84 -7.14
C VAL A 8 -0.51 -11.21 -6.59
N THR A 9 -0.05 -11.55 -5.39
CA THR A 9 -0.49 -12.77 -4.69
C THR A 9 -1.93 -12.60 -4.24
N PRO A 10 -2.86 -13.49 -4.62
CA PRO A 10 -4.24 -13.41 -4.16
C PRO A 10 -4.38 -13.59 -2.65
N LEU A 11 -5.50 -13.12 -2.08
CA LEU A 11 -5.74 -13.17 -0.65
C LEU A 11 -5.77 -14.63 -0.14
N GLN A 12 -4.94 -14.95 0.84
CA GLN A 12 -4.83 -16.32 1.35
C GLN A 12 -4.22 -16.37 2.76
N SER A 13 -4.29 -17.54 3.41
CA SER A 13 -3.73 -17.78 4.75
C SER A 13 -2.47 -18.66 4.77
N ASN A 14 -1.97 -19.11 3.61
CA ASN A 14 -0.76 -19.93 3.55
C ASN A 14 0.49 -19.05 3.73
N LYS A 15 1.05 -19.09 4.95
CA LYS A 15 2.23 -18.30 5.32
C LYS A 15 3.45 -18.61 4.45
N THR A 16 3.63 -19.85 4.01
CA THR A 16 4.78 -20.24 3.17
C THR A 16 4.67 -19.59 1.79
N THR A 17 3.48 -19.63 1.18
CA THR A 17 3.24 -18.98 -0.12
C THR A 17 3.47 -17.47 -0.05
N ILE A 18 2.93 -16.81 0.98
CA ILE A 18 3.08 -15.36 1.17
C ILE A 18 4.55 -14.99 1.36
N LYS A 19 5.30 -15.75 2.17
CA LYS A 19 6.73 -15.51 2.36
C LYS A 19 7.53 -15.70 1.08
N ALA A 20 7.26 -16.76 0.31
CA ALA A 20 7.93 -16.98 -0.96
C ALA A 20 7.71 -15.82 -1.93
N ALA A 21 6.48 -15.29 -2.03
CA ALA A 21 6.19 -14.12 -2.86
C ALA A 21 6.92 -12.85 -2.39
N ILE A 22 7.09 -12.65 -1.09
CA ILE A 22 7.88 -11.54 -0.53
C ILE A 22 9.37 -11.73 -0.86
N ASP A 23 9.90 -12.94 -0.72
CA ASP A 23 11.31 -13.25 -0.99
C ASP A 23 11.67 -13.09 -2.49
N GLU A 24 10.68 -13.14 -3.39
CA GLU A 24 10.85 -12.86 -4.82
C GLU A 24 11.08 -11.37 -5.13
N LEU A 25 10.80 -10.45 -4.20
CA LEU A 25 11.00 -9.00 -4.36
C LEU A 25 12.49 -8.61 -4.25
N THR A 26 13.28 -9.06 -5.22
CA THR A 26 14.76 -8.93 -5.20
C THR A 26 15.31 -7.79 -6.07
N SER A 27 14.49 -7.25 -6.99
CA SER A 27 14.94 -6.30 -8.01
C SER A 27 14.06 -5.05 -8.05
N PRO A 28 14.27 -4.08 -7.14
CA PRO A 28 13.51 -2.83 -7.09
C PRO A 28 13.99 -1.88 -8.21
N THR A 29 13.81 -2.28 -9.47
CA THR A 29 14.15 -1.48 -10.64
C THR A 29 12.88 -0.94 -11.30
N GLY A 30 12.98 0.22 -11.93
CA GLY A 30 11.87 0.82 -12.67
C GLY A 30 11.39 2.11 -12.03
N THR A 31 10.07 2.28 -11.94
CA THR A 31 9.41 3.53 -11.56
C THR A 31 8.40 3.29 -10.45
N THR A 32 8.02 4.34 -9.72
CA THR A 32 7.15 4.22 -8.55
C THR A 32 5.74 4.70 -8.87
N ASN A 33 4.78 3.77 -8.97
CA ASN A 33 3.36 4.09 -9.15
C ASN A 33 2.56 3.64 -7.92
N ILE A 34 2.68 4.42 -6.84
CA ILE A 34 2.01 4.16 -5.56
C ILE A 34 0.48 4.09 -5.73
N PRO A 35 -0.20 4.98 -6.50
CA PRO A 35 -1.65 4.88 -6.70
C PRO A 35 -2.08 3.54 -7.28
N GLN A 36 -1.33 3.00 -8.24
CA GLN A 36 -1.65 1.70 -8.85
C GLN A 36 -1.45 0.56 -7.84
N GLY A 37 -0.36 0.59 -7.06
CA GLY A 37 -0.14 -0.40 -6.00
C GLY A 37 -1.27 -0.41 -4.98
N LEU A 38 -1.68 0.78 -4.52
CA LEU A 38 -2.78 0.93 -3.56
C LEU A 38 -4.13 0.47 -4.13
N ALA A 39 -4.40 0.78 -5.40
CA ALA A 39 -5.62 0.31 -6.07
C ALA A 39 -5.67 -1.22 -6.21
N TRP A 40 -4.54 -1.87 -6.52
CA TRP A 40 -4.48 -3.34 -6.56
C TRP A 40 -4.61 -3.98 -5.18
N ALA A 41 -3.99 -3.40 -4.15
CA ALA A 41 -4.18 -3.85 -2.77
C ALA A 41 -5.65 -3.77 -2.36
N TRP A 42 -6.34 -2.70 -2.73
CA TRP A 42 -7.79 -2.59 -2.50
C TRP A 42 -8.57 -3.64 -3.29
N ARG A 43 -8.24 -3.89 -4.56
CA ARG A 43 -8.90 -4.93 -5.38
C ARG A 43 -8.79 -6.33 -4.79
N VAL A 44 -7.65 -6.68 -4.19
CA VAL A 44 -7.48 -7.98 -3.49
C VAL A 44 -8.34 -8.11 -2.24
N LEU A 45 -8.73 -7.00 -1.62
CA LEU A 45 -9.57 -6.99 -0.41
C LEU A 45 -11.07 -6.98 -0.71
N VAL A 46 -11.47 -6.66 -1.93
CA VAL A 46 -12.86 -6.65 -2.36
C VAL A 46 -13.13 -7.95 -3.11
N ASN A 47 -14.19 -8.67 -2.73
CA ASN A 47 -14.60 -9.90 -3.39
C ASN A 47 -15.20 -9.61 -4.78
N ASP A 48 -14.34 -9.32 -5.76
CA ASP A 48 -14.72 -9.01 -7.13
C ASP A 48 -13.62 -9.44 -8.10
N ALA A 49 -14.00 -9.96 -9.26
CA ALA A 49 -13.03 -10.40 -10.26
C ALA A 49 -12.04 -9.27 -10.61
N PRO A 50 -10.73 -9.55 -10.77
CA PRO A 50 -10.12 -10.87 -10.93
C PRO A 50 -9.61 -11.54 -9.63
N PHE A 51 -9.85 -10.95 -8.45
CA PHE A 51 -9.46 -11.53 -7.15
C PHE A 51 -10.71 -11.77 -6.30
N ASP A 52 -11.26 -12.97 -6.37
CA ASP A 52 -12.49 -13.38 -5.69
C ASP A 52 -12.24 -14.23 -4.42
N GLU A 53 -10.99 -14.24 -3.93
CA GLU A 53 -10.60 -14.99 -2.74
C GLU A 53 -11.04 -14.33 -1.43
N ALA A 54 -11.39 -13.04 -1.47
CA ALA A 54 -11.93 -12.36 -0.32
C ALA A 54 -13.31 -12.93 0.01
N THR A 55 -13.49 -13.43 1.23
CA THR A 55 -14.84 -13.80 1.68
C THR A 55 -15.71 -12.56 1.78
N ASP A 56 -16.99 -12.69 1.44
CA ASP A 56 -17.97 -11.62 1.58
C ASP A 56 -17.92 -10.97 2.97
N ASN A 57 -18.23 -9.68 3.00
CA ASN A 57 -18.35 -8.98 4.26
C ASN A 57 -19.48 -9.63 5.09
N PRO A 58 -19.19 -10.08 6.32
CA PRO A 58 -20.22 -10.68 7.17
C PRO A 58 -21.28 -9.64 7.53
N GLN A 59 -22.42 -10.08 8.06
CA GLN A 59 -23.45 -9.17 8.58
C GLN A 59 -22.92 -8.27 9.74
N GLY A 60 -21.82 -8.67 10.38
CA GLY A 60 -21.11 -7.87 11.37
C GLY A 60 -19.97 -7.04 10.77
N ARG A 61 -19.37 -6.17 11.59
CA ARG A 61 -18.22 -5.37 11.16
C ARG A 61 -17.04 -6.31 10.86
N ARG A 62 -16.37 -6.20 9.72
CA ARG A 62 -15.06 -6.82 9.45
C ARG A 62 -14.01 -5.71 9.47
N THR A 63 -12.87 -5.96 10.11
CA THR A 63 -11.72 -5.05 9.98
C THR A 63 -10.94 -5.49 8.75
N GLN A 64 -10.79 -4.59 7.78
CA GLN A 64 -9.93 -4.75 6.62
C GLN A 64 -8.83 -3.70 6.71
N ALA A 65 -7.61 -4.07 6.32
CA ALA A 65 -6.47 -3.19 6.41
C ALA A 65 -5.52 -3.37 5.22
N ILE A 66 -4.94 -2.27 4.77
CA ILE A 66 -3.84 -2.20 3.82
C ILE A 66 -2.64 -1.62 4.56
N ILE A 67 -1.46 -2.23 4.38
CA ILE A 67 -0.19 -1.69 4.85
C ILE A 67 0.61 -1.28 3.62
N LEU A 68 0.86 0.02 3.48
CA LEU A 68 1.60 0.62 2.37
C LEU A 68 3.02 0.98 2.83
N LEU A 69 4.01 0.24 2.35
CA LEU A 69 5.43 0.51 2.57
C LEU A 69 6.02 1.23 1.35
N THR A 70 6.51 2.45 1.52
CA THR A 70 7.04 3.29 0.41
C THR A 70 7.92 4.42 0.96
N ASP A 71 8.79 4.99 0.13
CA ASP A 71 9.46 6.26 0.40
C ASP A 71 8.53 7.48 0.19
N GLY A 72 7.40 7.28 -0.50
CA GLY A 72 6.40 8.30 -0.81
C GLY A 72 6.60 8.96 -2.18
N GLU A 73 7.71 8.71 -2.87
CA GLU A 73 8.03 9.39 -4.11
C GLU A 73 7.37 8.70 -5.31
N ASN A 74 6.28 9.27 -5.81
CA ASN A 74 5.79 8.86 -7.12
C ASN A 74 6.80 9.22 -8.21
N TYR A 75 7.10 8.27 -9.09
CA TYR A 75 8.06 8.44 -10.18
C TYR A 75 7.48 7.88 -11.47
N GLY A 76 7.41 8.71 -12.51
CA GLY A 76 6.69 8.40 -13.74
C GLY A 76 7.51 7.61 -14.74
N GLY A 77 6.93 6.52 -15.26
CA GLY A 77 7.50 5.70 -16.33
C GLY A 77 6.63 5.62 -17.58
N VAL A 78 7.03 4.74 -18.50
CA VAL A 78 6.22 4.33 -19.66
C VAL A 78 5.62 2.96 -19.34
N GLY A 79 4.29 2.81 -19.42
CA GLY A 79 3.59 1.56 -19.13
C GLY A 79 2.11 1.60 -19.49
N ASP A 80 1.46 0.43 -19.56
CA ASP A 80 0.15 0.26 -20.20
C ASP A 80 -1.04 0.90 -19.49
N GLY A 81 -0.93 1.21 -18.18
CA GLY A 81 -2.05 1.80 -17.42
C GLY A 81 -2.11 3.33 -17.41
N TYR A 82 -0.99 4.02 -17.63
CA TYR A 82 -0.88 5.48 -17.39
C TYR A 82 0.19 6.16 -18.26
N LYS A 83 0.48 5.65 -19.47
CA LYS A 83 1.54 6.08 -20.42
C LYS A 83 1.96 7.55 -20.30
N THR A 84 2.93 7.86 -19.43
CA THR A 84 3.40 9.24 -19.15
C THR A 84 2.31 10.25 -18.80
N GLN A 85 1.08 9.80 -18.51
CA GLN A 85 -0.10 10.63 -18.29
C GLN A 85 0.10 11.59 -17.12
N PHE A 86 0.76 11.11 -16.06
CA PHE A 86 1.10 11.94 -14.91
C PHE A 86 2.42 12.69 -15.09
N GLY A 87 3.16 12.45 -16.16
CA GLY A 87 4.52 12.95 -16.36
C GLY A 87 5.57 11.85 -16.34
N LYS A 88 6.82 12.21 -16.65
CA LYS A 88 8.00 11.34 -16.60
C LYS A 88 8.90 11.74 -15.43
N GLY A 89 9.50 10.76 -14.77
CA GLY A 89 10.36 11.01 -13.61
C GLY A 89 9.62 11.67 -12.46
N SER A 90 10.28 12.56 -11.73
CA SER A 90 9.71 13.30 -10.59
C SER A 90 8.55 14.23 -10.98
N ALA A 91 8.43 14.62 -12.26
CA ALA A 91 7.28 15.39 -12.73
C ALA A 91 5.95 14.67 -12.52
N ALA A 92 5.97 13.33 -12.37
CA ALA A 92 4.81 12.51 -12.04
C ALA A 92 4.08 12.96 -10.76
N GLN A 93 4.84 13.38 -9.76
CA GLN A 93 4.30 13.78 -8.45
C GLN A 93 3.28 14.91 -8.62
N ASN A 94 3.70 15.97 -9.31
CA ASN A 94 2.89 17.17 -9.55
C ASN A 94 1.96 17.06 -10.76
N GLY A 95 2.23 16.14 -11.70
CA GLY A 95 1.35 15.92 -12.85
C GLY A 95 0.17 14.98 -12.58
N GLY A 96 -0.11 14.67 -11.30
CA GLY A 96 -1.37 14.05 -10.87
C GLY A 96 -1.22 12.72 -10.14
N ALA A 97 -0.02 12.14 -10.05
CA ALA A 97 0.16 10.88 -9.33
C ALA A 97 -0.13 11.05 -7.82
N ASN A 98 0.32 12.14 -7.19
CA ASN A 98 0.03 12.40 -5.78
C ASN A 98 -1.46 12.62 -5.53
N GLN A 99 -2.13 13.40 -6.39
CA GLN A 99 -3.57 13.60 -6.29
C GLN A 99 -4.33 12.28 -6.46
N ARG A 100 -3.94 11.46 -7.44
CA ARG A 100 -4.54 10.15 -7.66
C ARG A 100 -4.35 9.22 -6.48
N LEU A 101 -3.18 9.25 -5.83
CA LEU A 101 -2.92 8.48 -4.62
C LEU A 101 -3.89 8.87 -3.50
N LEU A 102 -4.10 10.17 -3.29
CA LEU A 102 -5.04 10.71 -2.30
C LEU A 102 -6.49 10.30 -2.62
N ASP A 103 -6.91 10.38 -3.88
CA ASP A 103 -8.27 10.02 -4.29
C ASP A 103 -8.56 8.52 -4.04
N VAL A 104 -7.61 7.65 -4.37
CA VAL A 104 -7.70 6.20 -4.12
C VAL A 104 -7.75 5.94 -2.61
N ALA A 105 -6.85 6.55 -1.84
CA ALA A 105 -6.84 6.42 -0.38
C ALA A 105 -8.15 6.89 0.26
N SER A 106 -8.71 8.01 -0.20
CA SER A 106 -10.00 8.52 0.26
C SER A 106 -11.13 7.52 -0.02
N THR A 107 -11.14 6.92 -1.21
CA THR A 107 -12.16 5.92 -1.61
C THR A 107 -12.08 4.66 -0.75
N ILE A 108 -10.87 4.19 -0.45
CA ILE A 108 -10.62 3.04 0.41
C ILE A 108 -11.09 3.32 1.84
N LYS A 109 -10.69 4.46 2.40
CA LYS A 109 -11.05 4.88 3.76
C LYS A 109 -12.56 5.05 3.93
N ALA A 110 -13.24 5.57 2.91
CA ALA A 110 -14.71 5.71 2.91
C ALA A 110 -15.46 4.37 3.01
N GLN A 111 -14.82 3.25 2.66
CA GLN A 111 -15.37 1.89 2.83
C GLN A 111 -15.05 1.28 4.20
N GLY A 112 -14.44 2.04 5.11
CA GLY A 112 -14.04 1.56 6.43
C GLY A 112 -12.81 0.66 6.41
N ILE A 113 -12.06 0.62 5.31
CA ILE A 113 -10.78 -0.10 5.20
C ILE A 113 -9.69 0.80 5.80
N LEU A 114 -8.94 0.25 6.75
CA LEU A 114 -7.82 0.94 7.36
C LEU A 114 -6.62 0.97 6.41
N VAL A 115 -5.91 2.08 6.39
CA VAL A 115 -4.69 2.27 5.61
C VAL A 115 -3.58 2.68 6.57
N TYR A 116 -2.59 1.82 6.72
CA TYR A 116 -1.34 2.08 7.42
C TYR A 116 -0.29 2.45 6.37
N THR A 117 0.47 3.50 6.60
CA THR A 117 1.58 3.91 5.75
C THR A 117 2.88 3.88 6.54
N ILE A 118 3.87 3.17 6.01
CA ILE A 118 5.21 3.09 6.57
C ILE A 118 6.15 3.78 5.59
N GLN A 119 6.68 4.93 6.01
CA GLN A 119 7.66 5.65 5.21
C GLN A 119 9.04 5.03 5.42
N PHE A 120 9.69 4.57 4.35
CA PHE A 120 11.02 3.96 4.40
C PHE A 120 11.87 4.45 3.23
N GLY A 121 13.05 4.99 3.51
CA GLY A 121 13.92 5.61 2.50
C GLY A 121 13.91 7.12 2.59
N GLU A 122 13.40 7.79 1.55
CA GLU A 122 13.37 9.26 1.45
C GLU A 122 12.51 9.89 2.56
N MET A 123 13.01 11.00 3.12
CA MET A 123 12.37 11.68 4.26
C MET A 123 12.36 13.19 4.01
N SER A 124 11.27 13.69 3.43
CA SER A 124 11.01 15.13 3.33
C SER A 124 9.64 15.47 3.94
N ASP A 125 9.46 16.74 4.32
CA ASP A 125 8.22 17.22 4.93
C ASP A 125 7.02 17.06 3.99
N ASP A 126 7.23 17.24 2.68
CA ASP A 126 6.18 17.08 1.67
C ASP A 126 5.73 15.61 1.54
N LEU A 127 6.67 14.67 1.56
CA LEU A 127 6.37 13.23 1.51
C LEU A 127 5.73 12.74 2.80
N GLU A 128 6.18 13.24 3.95
CA GLU A 128 5.53 13.00 5.24
C GLU A 128 4.08 13.48 5.21
N ALA A 129 3.83 14.72 4.78
CA ALA A 129 2.49 15.27 4.70
C ALA A 129 1.59 14.45 3.76
N LEU A 130 2.12 14.03 2.60
CA LEU A 130 1.41 13.16 1.66
C LEU A 130 1.04 11.82 2.30
N LEU A 131 1.99 11.12 2.92
CA LEU A 131 1.74 9.79 3.48
C LEU A 131 0.82 9.84 4.71
N LYS A 132 0.93 10.88 5.55
CA LYS A 132 -0.05 11.15 6.62
C LYS A 132 -1.47 11.32 6.09
N ALA A 133 -1.64 11.99 4.95
CA ALA A 133 -2.94 12.17 4.32
C ALA A 133 -3.48 10.87 3.67
N VAL A 134 -2.60 9.98 3.22
CA VAL A 134 -2.96 8.65 2.69
C VAL A 134 -3.41 7.72 3.83
N ALA A 135 -2.73 7.74 4.96
CA ALA A 135 -3.05 6.93 6.13
C ALA A 135 -4.46 7.20 6.69
N SER A 136 -4.97 6.25 7.49
CA SER A 136 -6.25 6.42 8.22
C SER A 136 -6.14 7.36 9.42
N GLY A 137 -4.92 7.66 9.86
CA GLY A 137 -4.61 8.71 10.82
C GLY A 137 -3.19 9.24 10.58
N PRO A 138 -2.90 10.49 10.94
CA PRO A 138 -1.61 11.13 10.66
C PRO A 138 -0.49 10.66 11.60
N ASP A 139 -0.83 9.92 12.66
CA ASP A 139 0.10 9.50 13.70
C ASP A 139 0.12 7.98 13.83
N ALA A 140 1.00 7.47 14.69
CA ALA A 140 1.03 6.05 15.04
C ALA A 140 -0.33 5.60 15.61
N PRO A 141 -0.79 4.38 15.27
CA PRO A 141 -0.07 3.37 14.50
C PRO A 141 -0.18 3.53 12.97
N PHE A 142 -1.01 4.45 12.47
CA PHE A 142 -1.39 4.55 11.06
C PHE A 142 -0.33 5.15 10.14
N TYR A 143 0.40 6.19 10.58
CA TYR A 143 1.57 6.70 9.86
C TYR A 143 2.80 6.57 10.75
N GLN A 144 3.86 5.97 10.21
CA GLN A 144 5.13 5.83 10.92
C GLN A 144 6.32 5.93 9.95
N LYS A 145 7.41 6.55 10.43
CA LYS A 145 8.70 6.56 9.74
C LYS A 145 9.54 5.36 10.18
N ALA A 146 10.20 4.75 9.22
CA ALA A 146 11.16 3.67 9.42
C ALA A 146 12.49 4.06 8.73
N PRO A 147 13.37 4.84 9.39
CA PRO A 147 14.64 5.27 8.80
C PRO A 147 15.70 4.16 8.72
N SER A 148 15.44 3.00 9.35
CA SER A 148 16.34 1.84 9.34
C SER A 148 15.56 0.53 9.28
N ARG A 149 16.27 -0.57 9.02
CA ARG A 149 15.67 -1.91 9.05
C ARG A 149 15.11 -2.24 10.44
N GLU A 150 15.83 -1.90 11.50
CA GLU A 150 15.43 -2.15 12.89
C GLU A 150 14.16 -1.35 13.23
N ALA A 151 14.09 -0.10 12.78
CA ALA A 151 12.89 0.71 12.91
C ALA A 151 11.72 0.13 12.10
N LEU A 152 11.97 -0.34 10.88
CA LEU A 152 10.95 -1.00 10.05
C LEU A 152 10.38 -2.25 10.74
N GLU A 153 11.23 -3.09 11.30
CA GLU A 153 10.81 -4.27 12.07
C GLU A 153 9.98 -3.88 13.30
N GLN A 154 10.31 -2.76 13.96
CA GLN A 154 9.53 -2.24 15.09
C GLN A 154 8.16 -1.73 14.64
N VAL A 155 8.09 -0.95 13.56
CA VAL A 155 6.82 -0.45 13.01
C VAL A 155 5.89 -1.60 12.64
N PHE A 156 6.39 -2.66 11.98
CA PHE A 156 5.57 -3.82 11.65
C PHE A 156 5.06 -4.56 12.90
N ARG A 157 5.84 -4.61 14.00
CA ARG A 157 5.37 -5.17 15.27
C ARG A 157 4.22 -4.34 15.86
N GLU A 158 4.32 -3.02 15.80
CA GLU A 158 3.28 -2.12 16.31
C GLU A 158 1.99 -2.23 15.50
N VAL A 159 2.07 -2.24 14.17
CA VAL A 159 0.91 -2.47 13.29
C VAL A 159 0.30 -3.84 13.55
N ALA A 160 1.11 -4.89 13.72
CA ALA A 160 0.60 -6.23 14.04
C ALA A 160 -0.12 -6.30 15.40
N ASN A 161 0.37 -5.57 16.41
CA ASN A 161 -0.29 -5.47 17.71
C ASN A 161 -1.63 -4.76 17.62
N ASP A 162 -1.70 -3.64 16.89
CA ASP A 162 -2.95 -2.89 16.67
C ASP A 162 -4.00 -3.76 15.94
N LEU A 163 -3.61 -4.41 14.85
CA LEU A 163 -4.47 -5.36 14.13
C LEU A 163 -4.92 -6.54 14.99
N SER A 164 -4.08 -7.00 15.92
CA SER A 164 -4.42 -8.06 16.87
C SER A 164 -5.44 -7.59 17.91
N GLN A 165 -5.31 -6.37 18.44
CA GLN A 165 -6.31 -5.80 19.35
C GLN A 165 -7.67 -5.62 18.67
N LEU A 166 -7.68 -5.20 17.40
CA LEU A 166 -8.91 -5.12 16.60
C LEU A 166 -9.58 -6.48 16.38
N ARG A 167 -8.80 -7.57 16.42
CA ARG A 167 -9.31 -8.94 16.36
C ARG A 167 -9.87 -9.43 17.71
N VAL A 168 -9.27 -9.02 18.83
CA VAL A 168 -9.62 -9.51 20.19
C VAL A 168 -10.74 -8.71 20.85
N SER A 169 -10.93 -7.43 20.51
CA SER A 169 -11.98 -6.56 21.08
C SER A 169 -13.42 -6.90 20.67
N ARG A 170 -13.66 -8.14 20.20
CA ARG A 170 -14.95 -8.64 19.74
C ARG A 170 -15.28 -9.98 20.34
#